data_AF-A0A2A7U862-F1
#
_entry.id   AF-A0A2A7U862-F1
#
_cell.length_a   1.000
_cell.length_b   1.000
_cell.length_c   1.000
_cell.angle_alpha   90.00
_cell.angle_beta   90.00
_cell.angle_gamma   90.00
#
_symmetry.space_group_name_H-M   'P 1'
#
loop_
_entity.id
_entity.type
_entity.pdbx_description
1 polymer ?
#
loop_
_entity_poly.entity_id
_entity_poly.type
_entity_poly.pdbx_seq_one_letter_code
_entity_poly.pdbx_strand_id
1 'polypeptide(L)' 'MTKPQAVEWLDDGNRAFVQGPHSRVEVGVVREAGKEPYLRTHANGKWDDNLLSLPLF' A
#
# COMPACT_ATOMS: atom_id res chain seq x y z
N MET A 1 -12.79 5.92 0.72
CA MET A 1 -12.32 4.52 0.87
C MET A 1 -11.67 4.41 2.23
N THR A 2 -12.08 3.49 3.08
CA THR A 2 -11.44 3.26 4.39
C THR A 2 -10.19 2.39 4.24
N LYS A 3 -9.37 2.28 5.29
CA LYS A 3 -8.18 1.39 5.27
C LYS A 3 -8.55 -0.09 4.99
N PRO A 4 -9.56 -0.69 5.65
CA PRO A 4 -9.98 -2.06 5.32
C PRO A 4 -10.47 -2.20 3.88
N GLN A 5 -11.26 -1.24 3.38
CA GLN A 5 -11.74 -1.26 2.00
C GLN A 5 -10.58 -1.19 0.98
N ALA A 6 -9.52 -0.45 1.28
CA ALA A 6 -8.35 -0.37 0.40
C ALA A 6 -7.56 -1.69 0.37
N VAL A 7 -7.51 -2.40 1.50
CA VAL A 7 -6.92 -3.74 1.59
C VAL A 7 -7.71 -4.74 0.75
N GLU A 8 -9.03 -4.81 0.96
CA GLU A 8 -9.91 -5.70 0.21
C GLU A 8 -9.83 -5.42 -1.29
N TRP A 9 -9.85 -4.14 -1.68
CA TRP A 9 -9.72 -3.75 -3.08
C TRP A 9 -8.40 -4.20 -3.72
N LEU A 10 -7.28 -4.17 -2.98
CA LEU A 10 -6.01 -4.70 -3.47
C LEU A 10 -5.98 -6.23 -3.50
N ASP A 11 -6.62 -6.90 -2.54
CA ASP A 11 -6.74 -8.36 -2.52
C ASP A 11 -7.58 -8.88 -3.70
N ASP A 12 -8.53 -8.09 -4.21
CA ASP A 12 -9.29 -8.37 -5.44
C ASP A 12 -8.44 -8.32 -6.73
N GLY A 13 -7.12 -8.08 -6.61
CA GLY A 13 -6.17 -8.05 -7.73
C GLY A 13 -6.01 -6.69 -8.39
N ASN A 14 -6.62 -5.65 -7.83
CA ASN A 14 -6.36 -4.28 -8.26
C ASN A 14 -4.95 -3.83 -7.86
N ARG A 15 -4.46 -2.75 -8.48
CA ARG A 15 -3.11 -2.21 -8.23
C ARG A 15 -3.17 -0.74 -7.89
N ALA A 16 -2.47 -0.35 -6.82
CA ALA A 16 -2.27 1.04 -6.44
C ALA A 16 -0.79 1.41 -6.54
N PHE A 17 -0.53 2.70 -6.75
CA PHE A 17 0.82 3.25 -6.83
C PHE A 17 0.89 4.59 -6.11
N VAL A 18 1.99 4.84 -5.40
CA VAL A 18 2.38 6.18 -4.95
C VAL A 18 3.15 6.85 -6.07
N GLN A 19 2.69 8.01 -6.52
CA GLN A 19 3.36 8.81 -7.55
C GLN A 19 4.46 9.66 -6.91
N GLY A 20 5.71 9.42 -7.29
CA GLY A 20 6.85 10.28 -7.01
C GLY A 20 7.12 11.27 -8.16
N PRO A 21 8.13 12.15 -8.01
CA PRO A 21 8.47 13.15 -9.03
C PRO A 21 8.87 12.57 -10.39
N HIS A 22 9.50 11.39 -10.40
CA HIS A 22 10.04 10.74 -11.61
C HIS A 22 9.72 9.25 -11.71
N SER A 23 8.97 8.71 -10.75
CA SER A 23 8.70 7.28 -10.66
C SER A 23 7.37 7.03 -9.96
N ARG A 24 6.92 5.77 -9.99
CA ARG A 24 5.82 5.30 -9.18
C ARG A 24 6.26 4.08 -8.39
N VAL A 25 5.78 3.96 -7.16
CA VAL A 25 6.06 2.82 -6.29
C VAL A 25 4.77 2.06 -6.07
N GLU A 26 4.77 0.75 -6.30
CA GLU A 26 3.59 -0.09 -6.10
C GLU A 26 3.22 -0.15 -4.62
N VAL A 27 1.93 -0.11 -4.34
CA VAL A 27 1.37 -0.34 -3.00
C VAL A 27 0.92 -1.78 -2.92
N GLY A 28 1.31 -2.46 -1.85
CA GLY A 28 0.86 -3.81 -1.56
C GLY A 28 0.34 -3.94 -0.14
N VAL A 29 -0.28 -5.07 0.13
CA VAL A 29 -0.79 -5.41 1.46
C VAL A 29 0.25 -6.25 2.20
N VAL A 30 0.62 -5.79 3.39
CA VAL A 30 1.49 -6.50 4.33
C VAL A 30 0.66 -7.24 5.35
N ARG A 31 1.05 -8.49 5.61
CA ARG A 31 0.42 -9.38 6.58
C ARG A 31 1.50 -9.91 7.51
N GLU A 32 1.42 -9.52 8.77
CA GLU A 32 2.32 -9.95 9.83
C GLU A 32 1.50 -10.63 10.93
N ALA A 33 2.03 -11.71 11.52
CA ALA A 33 1.33 -12.42 12.58
C ALA A 33 1.05 -11.49 13.77
N GLY A 34 -0.21 -11.47 14.23
CA GLY A 34 -0.64 -10.63 15.35
C GLY A 34 -0.94 -9.17 15.00
N LYS A 35 -0.93 -8.78 13.71
CA LYS A 35 -1.35 -7.46 13.25
C LYS A 35 -2.48 -7.56 12.24
N GLU A 36 -3.34 -6.54 12.22
CA GLU A 36 -4.30 -6.36 11.12
C GLU A 36 -3.54 -6.07 9.82
N PRO A 37 -4.01 -6.57 8.65
CA PRO A 37 -3.40 -6.25 7.37
C PRO A 37 -3.34 -4.75 7.12
N TYR A 38 -2.24 -4.29 6.54
CA TYR A 38 -2.01 -2.86 6.30
C TYR A 38 -1.24 -2.65 4.99
N LEU A 39 -1.29 -1.43 4.48
CA LEU A 39 -0.65 -1.08 3.22
C LEU A 39 0.81 -0.69 3.46
N ARG A 40 1.70 -1.01 2.51
CA ARG A 40 3.05 -0.45 2.41
C ARG A 40 3.41 -0.27 0.95
N THR A 41 4.39 0.59 0.70
CA THR A 41 5.03 0.65 -0.61
C THR A 41 5.98 -0.53 -0.79
N HIS A 42 5.99 -1.14 -1.96
CA HIS A 42 6.92 -2.19 -2.36
C HIS A 42 7.78 -1.69 -3.51
N ALA A 43 9.04 -1.34 -3.20
CA ALA A 43 10.02 -0.85 -4.16
C ALA A 43 11.17 -1.83 -4.28
N ASN A 44 11.53 -2.23 -5.50
CA ASN A 44 12.73 -3.04 -5.76
C ASN A 44 12.83 -4.33 -4.91
N GLY A 45 11.69 -4.99 -4.63
CA GLY A 45 11.65 -6.20 -3.79
C GLY A 45 11.73 -5.96 -2.28
N LYS A 46 11.64 -4.69 -1.83
CA LYS A 46 11.68 -4.31 -0.42
C LYS A 46 10.41 -3.56 -0.03
N TRP A 47 9.88 -3.90 1.14
CA TRP A 47 8.79 -3.15 1.77
C TRP A 47 9.34 -1.91 2.46
N ASP A 48 8.77 -0.75 2.15
CA ASP A 48 9.12 0.54 2.72
C ASP A 48 7.88 1.22 3.31
N ASP A 49 8.05 2.03 4.36
CA ASP A 49 7.00 2.73 5.11
C ASP A 49 6.58 4.06 4.47
N ASN A 50 6.92 4.29 3.20
CA ASN A 50 6.61 5.52 2.47
C ASN A 50 5.14 5.58 2.00
N LEU A 51 4.19 5.42 2.93
CA LEU A 51 2.78 5.80 2.72
C LEU A 51 2.54 7.31 2.83
N LEU A 52 3.58 8.15 2.81
CA LEU A 52 3.56 9.61 2.97
C LEU A 52 2.75 10.38 1.89
N SER A 53 1.87 9.73 1.14
CA SER A 53 0.99 10.36 0.16
C SER A 53 -0.40 9.72 0.09
N LEU A 54 -0.83 8.97 1.11
CA LEU A 54 -2.25 8.63 1.23
C LEU A 54 -3.00 9.85 1.79
N PRO A 55 -4.13 10.26 1.19
CA PRO A 55 -5.02 11.22 1.81
C PRO A 55 -5.35 10.73 3.23
N LEU A 56 -4.99 11.54 4.22
CA LEU A 56 -5.55 11.41 5.55
C LEU A 56 -7.01 11.80 5.43
N PHE A 57 -7.91 10.82 5.48
CA PHE A 57 -9.33 11.09 5.70
C PHE A 57 -9.51 11.66 7.11
#